data_AF-A0A1M4V4F5-F1
#
_entry.id   AF-A0A1M4V4F5-F1
#
_cell.length_a   1.000
_cell.length_b   1.000
_cell.length_c   1.000
_cell.angle_alpha   90.00
_cell.angle_beta   90.00
_cell.angle_gamma   90.00
#
_symmetry.space_group_name_H-M   'P 1'
#
loop_
_entity.id
_entity.type
_entity.pdbx_description
1 polymer ?
#
loop_
_entity_poly.entity_id
_entity_poly.type
_entity_poly.pdbx_seq_one_letter_code
_entity_poly.pdbx_strand_id
1 'polypeptide(L)'
;MDYVSDVSYKVYIAMNCKINIKVFLLLLLVCISYGSLQAQSSLPPFKKGERVVFVGNSITHGGHYHSFIWLYYMTRFPSKPITIINAGIGGESAWDIKDRLDYDVFNRKPTYVTLTFGMNDTGYDIYWKDNAKELSEQQVEKSLESYREIEKRLLAEKKVTKVLIGGSPYDETTKLNFFNLPNKNLAILKIIDVQRSSAKKNNWGFVDFNEPMRKINLEEQRKDSTFTFCRVDRIHPDNDGQMVMAYLFLKAQGLAGDEVADVSIDAEYSKVISQKNCKISKLKKEGNDVSFNYLAYALPYPLDSIPRQGWGNIKSQRDAMALVPFMKEFNQERFQVTNLEKGLYRLTIDGQFIDDISSGQLENGINLADYPTTPQYQQAMKIMYLNEERFEVEKRFREYLWTEYSFLKKEGLLFSDNQEAIDKLREYLPKDGFLRAGYEWFAKAMYPEVREVWTKYMDTIVDTIYKINKPATHKVQLKKLNKM
;
A
#
# COMPACT_ATOMS: atom_id res chain seq x y z
N MET A 1 85.17 -44.91 -4.84
CA MET A 1 85.82 -45.47 -3.65
C MET A 1 85.05 -44.97 -2.45
N ASP A 2 84.24 -45.87 -1.89
CA ASP A 2 84.13 -46.16 -0.46
C ASP A 2 83.92 -45.01 0.52
N TYR A 3 83.01 -45.07 1.50
CA TYR A 3 82.00 -46.03 1.96
C TYR A 3 81.34 -45.29 3.16
N VAL A 4 80.08 -45.62 3.47
CA VAL A 4 79.53 -45.70 4.85
C VAL A 4 79.39 -44.39 5.66
N SER A 5 78.17 -43.85 5.83
CA SER A 5 77.23 -44.12 6.95
C SER A 5 77.92 -44.07 8.32
N ASP A 6 77.40 -43.39 9.34
CA ASP A 6 76.30 -43.94 10.12
C ASP A 6 75.94 -43.01 11.32
N VAL A 7 74.74 -43.24 11.85
CA VAL A 7 74.20 -42.96 13.20
C VAL A 7 73.83 -41.53 13.62
N SER A 8 72.59 -41.18 13.26
CA SER A 8 71.46 -40.78 14.13
C SER A 8 71.71 -40.25 15.57
N TYR A 9 70.98 -39.19 15.95
CA TYR A 9 69.98 -39.21 17.04
C TYR A 9 69.28 -37.83 17.25
N LYS A 10 67.93 -37.86 17.24
CA LYS A 10 66.98 -36.99 18.01
C LYS A 10 66.91 -35.47 17.67
N VAL A 11 65.77 -34.76 17.67
CA VAL A 11 64.31 -34.99 17.81
C VAL A 11 63.66 -33.59 17.56
N TYR A 12 62.51 -33.55 16.86
CA TYR A 12 61.47 -32.49 16.80
C TYR A 12 61.75 -31.15 16.09
N ILE A 13 61.02 -30.88 15.00
CA ILE A 13 59.82 -30.02 14.97
C ILE A 13 59.05 -30.30 13.66
N ALA A 14 57.73 -30.38 13.78
CA ALA A 14 56.81 -30.84 12.76
C ALA A 14 56.43 -29.79 11.71
N MET A 15 56.27 -30.29 10.47
CA MET A 15 55.21 -30.02 9.49
C MET A 15 55.06 -28.59 8.94
N ASN A 16 55.52 -28.34 7.71
CA ASN A 16 54.91 -28.70 6.41
C ASN A 16 53.78 -27.77 5.96
N CYS A 17 54.22 -26.80 5.15
CA CYS A 17 53.46 -26.04 4.19
C CYS A 17 53.10 -26.92 2.99
N LYS A 18 51.83 -26.89 2.55
CA LYS A 18 51.30 -26.98 1.16
C LYS A 18 49.86 -27.51 1.21
N ILE A 19 48.93 -26.61 1.50
CA ILE A 19 47.50 -26.89 1.43
C ILE A 19 47.06 -26.94 -0.05
N ASN A 20 46.31 -28.00 -0.35
CA ASN A 20 45.82 -28.46 -1.65
C ASN A 20 44.92 -27.44 -2.39
N ILE A 21 45.08 -27.35 -3.72
CA ILE A 21 44.33 -26.54 -4.69
C ILE A 21 42.78 -26.65 -4.57
N LYS A 22 42.26 -27.71 -3.96
CA LYS A 22 40.82 -27.87 -3.65
C LYS A 22 40.28 -26.85 -2.63
N VAL A 23 41.12 -26.35 -1.72
CA VAL A 23 40.73 -25.30 -0.74
C VAL A 23 40.60 -23.93 -1.42
N PHE A 24 41.38 -23.69 -2.47
CA PHE A 24 41.32 -22.45 -3.25
C PHE A 24 40.06 -22.38 -4.14
N LEU A 25 39.62 -23.51 -4.71
CA LEU A 25 38.37 -23.62 -5.45
C LEU A 25 37.13 -23.50 -4.54
N LEU A 26 37.23 -23.94 -3.27
CA LEU A 26 36.16 -23.73 -2.29
C LEU A 26 36.05 -22.26 -1.86
N LEU A 27 37.18 -21.54 -1.74
CA LEU A 27 37.20 -20.09 -1.49
C LEU A 27 36.62 -19.28 -2.66
N LEU A 28 36.77 -19.74 -3.91
CA LEU A 28 36.18 -19.12 -5.10
C LEU A 28 34.66 -19.38 -5.23
N LEU A 29 34.16 -20.49 -4.69
CA LEU A 29 32.73 -20.80 -4.60
C LEU A 29 32.06 -20.21 -3.35
N VAL A 30 32.84 -19.89 -2.32
CA VAL A 30 32.41 -19.13 -1.12
C VAL A 30 32.54 -17.61 -1.33
N CYS A 31 32.93 -17.16 -2.52
CA CYS A 31 32.44 -15.90 -3.13
C CYS A 31 30.93 -15.95 -3.47
N ILE A 32 30.14 -16.72 -2.71
CA ILE A 32 28.84 -16.23 -2.31
C ILE A 32 29.06 -14.82 -1.72
N SER A 33 28.13 -13.92 -2.03
CA SER A 33 27.87 -12.66 -1.32
C SER A 33 28.46 -11.34 -1.83
N TYR A 34 28.57 -11.12 -3.14
CA TYR A 34 28.33 -9.77 -3.71
C TYR A 34 27.69 -9.97 -5.08
N GLY A 35 26.37 -9.84 -5.26
CA GLY A 35 25.68 -8.58 -5.12
C GLY A 35 25.06 -8.21 -6.46
N SER A 36 24.18 -9.09 -6.95
CA SER A 36 23.19 -8.70 -7.96
C SER A 36 21.95 -9.58 -7.79
N LEU A 37 21.35 -9.54 -6.58
CA LEU A 37 19.94 -9.14 -6.58
C LEU A 37 19.96 -7.87 -7.41
N GLN A 38 19.42 -7.91 -8.64
CA GLN A 38 19.11 -6.65 -9.30
C GLN A 38 18.25 -5.93 -8.27
N ALA A 39 18.82 -4.90 -7.65
CA ALA A 39 18.07 -3.93 -6.91
C ALA A 39 17.10 -3.40 -7.94
N GLN A 40 15.91 -3.98 -7.99
CA GLN A 40 14.76 -3.35 -8.59
C GLN A 40 14.78 -1.98 -7.95
N SER A 41 15.12 -0.96 -8.74
CA SER A 41 15.43 0.39 -8.28
C SER A 41 14.40 0.72 -7.22
N SER A 42 14.81 0.73 -5.95
CA SER A 42 13.85 0.74 -4.86
C SER A 42 13.02 1.98 -5.04
N LEU A 43 11.71 1.79 -5.07
CA LEU A 43 10.77 2.88 -5.17
C LEU A 43 11.04 3.78 -3.96
N PRO A 44 11.51 5.03 -4.09
CA PRO A 44 11.83 5.80 -2.89
C PRO A 44 10.53 6.09 -2.11
N PRO A 45 10.56 6.03 -0.76
CA PRO A 45 9.48 6.57 0.06
C PRO A 45 9.22 8.03 -0.27
N PHE A 46 7.97 8.45 -0.11
CA PHE A 46 7.60 9.83 -0.39
C PHE A 46 8.26 10.80 0.58
N LYS A 47 8.68 11.94 0.05
CA LYS A 47 9.34 13.01 0.81
C LYS A 47 8.35 14.09 1.19
N LYS A 48 8.68 14.84 2.24
CA LYS A 48 7.89 15.99 2.68
C LYS A 48 7.65 16.96 1.50
N GLY A 49 6.39 17.36 1.33
CA GLY A 49 5.95 18.27 0.27
C GLY A 49 5.68 17.60 -1.07
N GLU A 50 5.84 16.27 -1.19
CA GLU A 50 5.52 15.59 -2.44
C GLU A 50 4.02 15.59 -2.72
N ARG A 51 3.70 15.76 -4.00
CA ARG A 51 2.36 15.70 -4.59
C ARG A 51 2.31 14.49 -5.52
N VAL A 52 1.64 13.45 -5.06
CA VAL A 52 1.63 12.13 -5.68
C VAL A 52 0.29 11.91 -6.37
N VAL A 53 0.30 11.90 -7.70
CA VAL A 53 -0.91 11.66 -8.50
C VAL A 53 -0.97 10.17 -8.88
N PHE A 54 -2.03 9.50 -8.44
CA PHE A 54 -2.34 8.13 -8.82
C PHE A 54 -3.27 8.13 -10.03
N VAL A 55 -2.69 7.91 -11.22
CA VAL A 55 -3.42 7.86 -12.49
C VAL A 55 -3.86 6.43 -12.77
N GLY A 56 -5.15 6.24 -13.09
CA GLY A 56 -5.66 4.95 -13.50
C GLY A 56 -7.11 4.95 -13.95
N ASN A 57 -7.73 3.77 -13.89
CA ASN A 57 -9.11 3.53 -14.32
C ASN A 57 -10.08 3.44 -13.13
N SER A 58 -11.18 2.70 -13.26
CA SER A 58 -12.19 2.47 -12.21
C SER A 58 -11.62 1.93 -10.90
N ILE A 59 -10.59 1.07 -10.96
CA ILE A 59 -9.92 0.51 -9.76
C ILE A 59 -9.22 1.61 -8.96
N THR A 60 -8.77 2.68 -9.62
CA THR A 60 -8.18 3.86 -8.96
C THR A 60 -9.25 4.90 -8.63
N HIS A 61 -10.24 5.09 -9.50
CA HIS A 61 -11.35 6.01 -9.31
C HIS A 61 -12.07 5.71 -7.98
N GLY A 62 -12.62 4.50 -7.85
CA GLY A 62 -13.44 4.12 -6.70
C GLY A 62 -12.74 3.27 -5.65
N GLY A 63 -11.48 2.89 -5.86
CA GLY A 63 -10.71 2.07 -4.93
C GLY A 63 -9.90 2.87 -3.93
N HIS A 64 -9.66 2.30 -2.75
CA HIS A 64 -9.03 2.99 -1.62
C HIS A 64 -7.50 2.84 -1.53
N TYR A 65 -6.84 2.06 -2.40
CA TYR A 65 -5.42 1.74 -2.20
C TYR A 65 -4.51 2.98 -2.04
N HIS A 66 -4.76 4.05 -2.79
CA HIS A 66 -4.04 5.32 -2.66
C HIS A 66 -4.37 6.05 -1.35
N SER A 67 -5.62 6.00 -0.90
CA SER A 67 -6.05 6.52 0.41
C SER A 67 -5.42 5.74 1.57
N PHE A 68 -5.33 4.42 1.46
CA PHE A 68 -4.68 3.55 2.45
C PHE A 68 -3.16 3.77 2.51
N ILE A 69 -2.51 4.03 1.37
CA ILE A 69 -1.12 4.48 1.32
C ILE A 69 -0.98 5.82 2.03
N TRP A 70 -1.87 6.80 1.77
CA TRP A 70 -1.78 8.11 2.44
C TRP A 70 -1.97 7.99 3.94
N LEU A 71 -2.92 7.17 4.40
CA LEU A 71 -3.14 6.88 5.81
C LEU A 71 -1.87 6.34 6.50
N TYR A 72 -1.06 5.53 5.79
CA TYR A 72 0.23 5.06 6.31
C TYR A 72 1.19 6.22 6.52
N TYR A 73 1.32 7.12 5.54
CA TYR A 73 2.18 8.30 5.69
C TYR A 73 1.67 9.26 6.76
N MET A 74 0.35 9.44 6.89
CA MET A 74 -0.26 10.29 7.90
C MET A 74 0.03 9.79 9.32
N THR A 75 0.07 8.48 9.55
CA THR A 75 0.27 7.89 10.89
C THR A 75 1.74 7.57 11.17
N ARG A 76 2.49 7.05 10.18
CA ARG A 76 3.89 6.65 10.34
C ARG A 76 4.87 7.81 10.25
N PHE A 77 4.58 8.82 9.44
CA PHE A 77 5.47 9.97 9.21
C PHE A 77 4.78 11.30 9.50
N PRO A 78 4.33 11.55 10.74
CA PRO A 78 3.51 12.72 11.04
C PRO A 78 4.24 14.06 10.78
N SER A 79 5.57 14.08 10.76
CA SER A 79 6.39 15.27 10.44
C SER A 79 6.68 15.48 8.94
N LYS A 80 6.27 14.55 8.07
CA LYS A 80 6.50 14.58 6.62
C LYS A 80 5.16 14.70 5.86
N PRO A 81 4.49 15.86 5.89
CA PRO A 81 3.27 16.05 5.13
C PRO A 81 3.49 15.84 3.63
N ILE A 82 2.60 15.07 3.02
CA ILE A 82 2.52 14.81 1.58
C ILE A 82 1.07 15.04 1.13
N THR A 83 0.87 15.11 -0.19
CA THR A 83 -0.46 15.14 -0.79
C THR A 83 -0.58 13.95 -1.75
N ILE A 84 -1.55 13.08 -1.52
CA ILE A 84 -1.95 12.05 -2.48
C ILE A 84 -3.21 12.50 -3.20
N ILE A 85 -3.24 12.24 -4.50
CA ILE A 85 -4.22 12.74 -5.44
C ILE A 85 -4.76 11.57 -6.25
N ASN A 86 -6.07 11.36 -6.23
CA ASN A 86 -6.76 10.44 -7.12
C ASN A 86 -6.93 11.08 -8.52
N ALA A 87 -6.40 10.41 -9.55
CA ALA A 87 -6.62 10.71 -10.97
C ALA A 87 -7.11 9.46 -11.72
N GLY A 88 -7.92 8.64 -11.05
CA GLY A 88 -8.66 7.55 -11.64
C GLY A 88 -9.99 8.01 -12.23
N ILE A 89 -10.35 7.49 -13.40
CA ILE A 89 -11.69 7.66 -13.99
C ILE A 89 -12.23 6.31 -14.44
N GLY A 90 -13.52 6.06 -14.20
CA GLY A 90 -14.16 4.78 -14.46
C GLY A 90 -14.23 4.44 -15.94
N GLY A 91 -13.98 3.18 -16.31
CA GLY A 91 -14.10 2.70 -17.70
C GLY A 91 -12.94 3.07 -18.63
N GLU A 92 -11.98 3.89 -18.19
CA GLU A 92 -10.89 4.35 -19.05
C GLU A 92 -9.85 3.28 -19.38
N SER A 93 -9.34 3.39 -20.60
CA SER A 93 -8.14 2.72 -21.12
C SER A 93 -7.00 3.74 -21.29
N ALA A 94 -5.83 3.30 -21.77
CA ALA A 94 -4.69 4.17 -22.03
C ALA A 94 -5.01 5.33 -22.99
N TRP A 95 -5.84 5.11 -24.03
CA TRP A 95 -6.21 6.18 -24.96
C TRP A 95 -7.05 7.27 -24.30
N ASP A 96 -7.86 6.95 -23.29
CA ASP A 96 -8.66 7.94 -22.57
C ASP A 96 -7.78 8.73 -21.59
N ILE A 97 -6.93 8.03 -20.82
CA ILE A 97 -5.95 8.65 -19.90
C ILE A 97 -5.08 9.65 -20.64
N LYS A 98 -4.61 9.28 -21.85
CA LYS A 98 -3.78 10.11 -22.72
C LYS A 98 -4.39 11.50 -22.94
N ASP A 99 -5.70 11.57 -23.15
CA ASP A 99 -6.39 12.80 -23.54
C ASP A 99 -6.61 13.76 -22.37
N ARG A 100 -6.47 13.29 -21.13
CA ARG A 100 -6.66 14.12 -19.92
C ARG A 100 -5.39 14.38 -19.12
N LEU A 101 -4.23 13.94 -19.59
CA LEU A 101 -2.96 14.09 -18.88
C LEU A 101 -2.63 15.54 -18.50
N ASP A 102 -2.83 16.52 -19.39
CA ASP A 102 -2.53 17.91 -19.03
C ASP A 102 -3.45 18.39 -17.91
N TYR A 103 -4.76 18.23 -18.09
CA TYR A 103 -5.75 18.77 -17.16
C TYR A 103 -5.76 18.07 -15.81
N ASP A 104 -5.85 16.74 -15.79
CA ASP A 104 -6.10 15.96 -14.58
C ASP A 104 -4.82 15.39 -13.93
N VAL A 105 -3.66 15.52 -14.58
CA VAL A 105 -2.37 15.06 -14.04
C VAL A 105 -1.38 16.21 -13.93
N PHE A 106 -0.92 16.80 -15.03
CA PHE A 106 0.19 17.76 -15.01
C PHE A 106 -0.18 19.13 -14.43
N ASN A 107 -1.37 19.66 -14.71
CA ASN A 107 -1.86 20.92 -14.14
C ASN A 107 -2.04 20.84 -12.62
N ARG A 108 -2.13 19.63 -12.05
CA ARG A 108 -2.15 19.40 -10.60
C ARG A 108 -0.76 19.49 -9.97
N LYS A 109 0.27 19.85 -10.76
CA LYS A 109 1.66 20.09 -10.36
C LYS A 109 2.23 18.91 -9.55
N PRO A 110 2.25 17.69 -10.11
CA PRO A 110 2.78 16.54 -9.42
C PRO A 110 4.29 16.70 -9.22
N THR A 111 4.81 16.20 -8.12
CA THR A 111 6.23 15.85 -7.99
C THR A 111 6.45 14.37 -8.26
N TYR A 112 5.35 13.60 -8.24
CA TYR A 112 5.33 12.17 -8.34
C TYR A 112 4.09 11.73 -9.12
N VAL A 113 4.23 10.85 -10.11
CA VAL A 113 3.12 10.28 -10.87
C VAL A 113 3.22 8.76 -10.87
N THR A 114 2.13 8.11 -10.47
CA THR A 114 1.95 6.68 -10.71
C THR A 114 0.98 6.47 -11.86
N LEU A 115 1.18 5.44 -12.67
CA LEU A 115 0.30 5.11 -13.79
C LEU A 115 -0.01 3.61 -13.82
N THR A 116 -1.31 3.28 -13.79
CA THR A 116 -1.83 1.92 -13.99
C THR A 116 -2.92 1.91 -15.06
N PHE A 117 -2.90 0.91 -15.95
CA PHE A 117 -3.89 0.68 -17.01
C PHE A 117 -3.84 -0.79 -17.45
N GLY A 118 -4.71 -1.21 -18.38
CA GLY A 118 -4.74 -2.56 -18.94
C GLY A 118 -6.07 -3.31 -18.75
N MET A 119 -6.81 -3.03 -17.67
CA MET A 119 -8.05 -3.73 -17.37
C MET A 119 -9.14 -3.47 -18.42
N ASN A 120 -9.40 -2.21 -18.78
CA ASN A 120 -10.37 -1.87 -19.83
C ASN A 120 -9.75 -2.00 -21.22
N ASP A 121 -8.46 -1.71 -21.35
CA ASP A 121 -7.71 -1.76 -22.61
C ASP A 121 -7.86 -3.09 -23.33
N THR A 122 -7.88 -4.18 -22.57
CA THR A 122 -7.96 -5.55 -23.08
C THR A 122 -9.37 -5.96 -23.53
N GLY A 123 -10.39 -5.10 -23.37
CA GLY A 123 -11.77 -5.40 -23.78
C GLY A 123 -12.47 -6.43 -22.90
N TYR A 124 -13.74 -6.72 -23.17
CA TYR A 124 -14.55 -7.62 -22.34
C TYR A 124 -15.25 -8.70 -23.16
N ASP A 125 -16.23 -8.31 -23.98
CA ASP A 125 -17.05 -9.22 -24.80
C ASP A 125 -16.24 -9.99 -25.87
N ILE A 126 -15.07 -9.49 -26.25
CA ILE A 126 -14.20 -10.11 -27.26
C ILE A 126 -13.74 -11.53 -26.89
N TYR A 127 -13.68 -11.86 -25.59
CA TYR A 127 -13.19 -13.15 -25.10
C TYR A 127 -14.17 -14.30 -25.29
N TRP A 128 -15.40 -14.02 -25.75
CA TRP A 128 -16.39 -15.03 -26.13
C TRP A 128 -16.55 -15.19 -27.65
N LYS A 129 -15.74 -14.49 -28.45
CA LYS A 129 -15.77 -14.57 -29.91
C LYS A 129 -14.78 -15.63 -30.41
N ASP A 130 -15.07 -16.26 -31.55
CA ASP A 130 -14.21 -17.32 -32.12
C ASP A 130 -12.78 -16.83 -32.42
N ASN A 131 -12.63 -15.55 -32.79
CA ASN A 131 -11.34 -14.89 -33.04
C ASN A 131 -10.81 -14.11 -31.82
N ALA A 132 -11.18 -14.50 -30.58
CA ALA A 132 -10.78 -13.82 -29.34
C ALA A 132 -9.28 -13.53 -29.23
N LYS A 133 -8.42 -14.47 -29.68
CA LYS A 133 -6.96 -14.28 -29.66
C LYS A 133 -6.52 -13.08 -30.50
N GLU A 134 -7.01 -12.99 -31.73
CA GLU A 134 -6.68 -11.90 -32.66
C GLU A 134 -7.21 -10.55 -32.13
N LEU A 135 -8.47 -10.51 -31.69
CA LEU A 135 -9.07 -9.30 -31.13
C LEU A 135 -8.34 -8.82 -29.87
N SER A 136 -7.93 -9.75 -29.00
CA SER A 136 -7.14 -9.44 -27.79
C SER A 136 -5.77 -8.87 -28.15
N GLU A 137 -5.10 -9.40 -29.19
CA GLU A 137 -3.83 -8.88 -29.70
C GLU A 137 -3.97 -7.47 -30.28
N GLN A 138 -5.06 -7.19 -31.03
CA GLN A 138 -5.38 -5.85 -31.53
C GLN A 138 -5.63 -4.85 -30.40
N GLN A 139 -6.36 -5.24 -29.36
CA GLN A 139 -6.63 -4.42 -28.19
C GLN A 139 -5.34 -4.09 -27.41
N VAL A 140 -4.46 -5.09 -27.23
CA VAL A 140 -3.15 -4.86 -26.61
C VAL A 140 -2.33 -3.88 -27.44
N GLU A 141 -2.23 -4.05 -28.76
CA GLU A 141 -1.44 -3.12 -29.59
C GLU A 141 -1.98 -1.68 -29.52
N LYS A 142 -3.31 -1.49 -29.63
CA LYS A 142 -3.95 -0.17 -29.48
C LYS A 142 -3.64 0.48 -28.13
N SER A 143 -3.64 -0.30 -27.05
CA SER A 143 -3.25 0.16 -25.72
C SER A 143 -1.79 0.62 -25.70
N LEU A 144 -0.89 -0.17 -26.29
CA LEU A 144 0.54 0.14 -26.36
C LEU A 144 0.85 1.35 -27.23
N GLU A 145 0.13 1.56 -28.34
CA GLU A 145 0.22 2.79 -29.15
C GLU A 145 -0.08 4.03 -28.31
N SER A 146 -1.19 4.00 -27.57
CA SER A 146 -1.58 5.09 -26.68
C SER A 146 -0.57 5.28 -25.54
N TYR A 147 -0.06 4.17 -24.99
CA TYR A 147 0.98 4.22 -23.97
C TYR A 147 2.28 4.84 -24.48
N ARG A 148 2.72 4.59 -25.71
CA ARG A 148 3.92 5.24 -26.29
C ARG A 148 3.79 6.76 -26.29
N GLU A 149 2.59 7.29 -26.54
CA GLU A 149 2.33 8.74 -26.45
C GLU A 149 2.36 9.23 -24.98
N ILE A 150 1.76 8.49 -24.05
CA ILE A 150 1.83 8.78 -22.61
C ILE A 150 3.29 8.77 -22.12
N GLU A 151 4.06 7.74 -22.48
CA GLU A 151 5.47 7.57 -22.13
C GLU A 151 6.30 8.77 -22.59
N LYS A 152 6.10 9.22 -23.84
CA LYS A 152 6.75 10.40 -24.40
C LYS A 152 6.45 11.66 -23.57
N ARG A 153 5.21 11.85 -23.14
CA ARG A 153 4.81 12.99 -22.31
C ARG A 153 5.38 12.90 -20.89
N LEU A 154 5.38 11.72 -20.28
CA LEU A 154 6.01 11.51 -18.97
C LEU A 154 7.54 11.75 -19.02
N LEU A 155 8.21 11.39 -20.12
CA LEU A 155 9.63 11.68 -20.32
C LEU A 155 9.92 13.19 -20.39
N ALA A 156 9.00 14.00 -20.92
CA ALA A 156 9.14 15.45 -20.98
C ALA A 156 9.15 16.10 -19.59
N GLU A 157 8.47 15.49 -18.61
CA GLU A 157 8.33 15.98 -17.24
C GLU A 157 9.56 15.70 -16.36
N LYS A 158 10.73 16.24 -16.70
CA LYS A 158 12.03 15.87 -16.10
C LYS A 158 12.14 15.96 -14.56
N LYS A 159 11.29 16.77 -13.91
CA LYS A 159 11.31 16.99 -12.45
C LYS A 159 10.33 16.10 -11.68
N VAL A 160 9.54 15.29 -12.39
CA VAL A 160 8.54 14.40 -11.81
C VAL A 160 9.14 13.00 -11.68
N THR A 161 9.01 12.36 -10.51
CA THR A 161 9.32 10.94 -10.35
C THR A 161 8.17 10.10 -10.91
N LYS A 162 8.47 9.05 -11.68
CA LYS A 162 7.45 8.20 -12.31
C LYS A 162 7.51 6.78 -11.79
N VAL A 163 6.32 6.20 -11.67
CA VAL A 163 6.14 4.80 -11.31
C VAL A 163 5.07 4.19 -12.18
N LEU A 164 5.41 3.09 -12.83
CA LEU A 164 4.42 2.27 -13.49
C LEU A 164 3.93 1.21 -12.51
N ILE A 165 2.63 1.01 -12.47
CA ILE A 165 1.99 0.00 -11.65
C ILE A 165 1.37 -1.02 -12.59
N GLY A 166 1.83 -2.27 -12.51
CA GLY A 166 1.09 -3.39 -13.09
C GLY A 166 -0.19 -3.60 -12.29
N GLY A 167 -1.34 -3.32 -12.91
CA GLY A 167 -2.64 -3.31 -12.21
C GLY A 167 -3.04 -4.65 -11.59
N SER A 168 -4.03 -4.62 -10.70
CA SER A 168 -4.61 -5.82 -10.09
C SER A 168 -5.18 -6.78 -11.16
N PRO A 169 -5.22 -8.09 -10.89
CA PRO A 169 -5.59 -9.07 -11.90
C PRO A 169 -7.09 -9.09 -12.18
N TYR A 170 -7.44 -9.56 -13.37
CA TYR A 170 -8.76 -10.14 -13.62
C TYR A 170 -8.76 -11.59 -13.07
N ASP A 171 -9.67 -11.90 -12.16
CA ASP A 171 -9.69 -13.22 -11.49
C ASP A 171 -10.43 -14.26 -12.34
N GLU A 172 -9.68 -14.96 -13.19
CA GLU A 172 -10.20 -16.04 -14.05
C GLU A 172 -10.56 -17.33 -13.28
N THR A 173 -10.16 -17.46 -12.00
CA THR A 173 -10.09 -18.75 -11.31
C THR A 173 -11.10 -18.91 -10.17
N THR A 174 -11.66 -17.82 -9.64
CA THR A 174 -12.74 -17.94 -8.64
C THR A 174 -13.96 -18.69 -9.21
N LYS A 175 -14.63 -19.47 -8.35
CA LYS A 175 -15.89 -20.17 -8.63
C LYS A 175 -17.12 -19.46 -8.07
N LEU A 176 -16.98 -18.19 -7.66
CA LEU A 176 -18.07 -17.39 -7.10
C LEU A 176 -19.29 -17.28 -8.04
N ASN A 177 -19.05 -17.28 -9.36
CA ASN A 177 -20.08 -17.34 -10.39
C ASN A 177 -19.54 -17.95 -11.70
N PHE A 178 -20.42 -18.16 -12.67
CA PHE A 178 -20.07 -18.73 -13.98
C PHE A 178 -19.56 -17.71 -15.01
N PHE A 179 -19.71 -16.41 -14.75
CA PHE A 179 -19.23 -15.37 -15.66
C PHE A 179 -17.71 -15.43 -15.71
N ASN A 180 -17.10 -15.61 -16.88
CA ASN A 180 -15.65 -15.58 -17.02
C ASN A 180 -15.22 -15.09 -18.40
N LEU A 181 -14.05 -14.46 -18.47
CA LEU A 181 -13.40 -13.94 -19.67
C LEU A 181 -12.03 -14.65 -19.82
N PRO A 182 -11.99 -15.82 -20.46
CA PRO A 182 -10.79 -16.65 -20.52
C PRO A 182 -9.62 -15.91 -21.18
N ASN A 183 -8.43 -16.01 -20.60
CA ASN A 183 -7.19 -15.38 -21.09
C ASN A 183 -7.20 -13.84 -21.06
N LYS A 184 -8.16 -13.20 -20.39
CA LYS A 184 -8.15 -11.74 -20.22
C LYS A 184 -6.95 -11.27 -19.40
N ASN A 185 -6.64 -11.94 -18.29
CA ASN A 185 -5.50 -11.58 -17.47
C ASN A 185 -4.17 -11.84 -18.20
N LEU A 186 -4.13 -12.81 -19.12
CA LEU A 186 -2.97 -13.01 -19.99
C LEU A 186 -2.72 -11.80 -20.89
N ALA A 187 -3.77 -11.17 -21.43
CA ALA A 187 -3.64 -9.94 -22.20
C ALA A 187 -3.20 -8.75 -21.33
N ILE A 188 -3.70 -8.66 -20.09
CA ILE A 188 -3.26 -7.66 -19.11
C ILE A 188 -1.76 -7.83 -18.82
N LEU A 189 -1.29 -9.06 -18.63
CA LEU A 189 0.13 -9.34 -18.39
C LEU A 189 1.03 -8.88 -19.54
N LYS A 190 0.60 -9.01 -20.82
CA LYS A 190 1.36 -8.47 -21.97
C LYS A 190 1.57 -6.96 -21.87
N ILE A 191 0.55 -6.20 -21.42
CA ILE A 191 0.67 -4.76 -21.19
C ILE A 191 1.61 -4.48 -20.02
N ILE A 192 1.47 -5.22 -18.91
CA ILE A 192 2.32 -5.09 -17.73
C ILE A 192 3.80 -5.36 -18.06
N ASP A 193 4.10 -6.32 -18.93
CA ASP A 193 5.47 -6.62 -19.35
C ASP A 193 6.12 -5.45 -20.10
N VAL A 194 5.33 -4.74 -20.92
CA VAL A 194 5.80 -3.50 -21.59
C VAL A 194 5.98 -2.37 -20.59
N GLN A 195 5.06 -2.20 -19.63
CA GLN A 195 5.23 -1.23 -18.54
C GLN A 195 6.52 -1.53 -17.74
N ARG A 196 6.75 -2.79 -17.35
CA ARG A 196 7.97 -3.20 -16.62
C ARG A 196 9.24 -2.89 -17.42
N SER A 197 9.23 -3.21 -18.71
CA SER A 197 10.35 -2.95 -19.62
C SER A 197 10.60 -1.46 -19.81
N SER A 198 9.55 -0.66 -19.96
CA SER A 198 9.62 0.80 -20.06
C SER A 198 10.17 1.42 -18.78
N ALA A 199 9.69 0.99 -17.60
CA ALA A 199 10.20 1.50 -16.33
C ALA A 199 11.70 1.25 -16.19
N LYS A 200 12.15 0.04 -16.51
CA LYS A 200 13.58 -0.30 -16.51
C LYS A 200 14.38 0.55 -17.51
N LYS A 201 13.89 0.69 -18.74
CA LYS A 201 14.53 1.49 -19.80
C LYS A 201 14.68 2.96 -19.41
N ASN A 202 13.67 3.55 -18.78
CA ASN A 202 13.62 4.97 -18.45
C ASN A 202 14.07 5.28 -17.02
N ASN A 203 14.54 4.27 -16.27
CA ASN A 203 14.89 4.38 -14.84
C ASN A 203 13.73 4.95 -13.98
N TRP A 204 12.52 4.45 -14.22
CA TRP A 204 11.33 4.72 -13.42
C TRP A 204 11.07 3.60 -12.42
N GLY A 205 10.29 3.88 -11.38
CA GLY A 205 9.84 2.84 -10.47
C GLY A 205 8.84 1.90 -11.16
N PHE A 206 8.78 0.66 -10.68
CA PHE A 206 7.78 -0.31 -11.11
C PHE A 206 7.28 -1.12 -9.91
N VAL A 207 5.96 -1.23 -9.77
CA VAL A 207 5.29 -2.05 -8.75
C VAL A 207 4.32 -3.01 -9.44
N ASP A 208 4.35 -4.28 -9.07
CA ASP A 208 3.44 -5.28 -9.62
C ASP A 208 2.36 -5.64 -8.60
N PHE A 209 1.09 -5.41 -8.93
CA PHE A 209 -0.04 -5.92 -8.16
C PHE A 209 -0.58 -7.23 -8.72
N ASN A 210 -0.42 -7.49 -10.02
CA ASN A 210 -1.07 -8.60 -10.71
C ASN A 210 -0.59 -9.95 -10.16
N GLU A 211 0.73 -10.18 -10.21
CA GLU A 211 1.30 -11.48 -9.87
C GLU A 211 1.11 -11.83 -8.38
N PRO A 212 1.45 -10.94 -7.40
CA PRO A 212 1.28 -11.26 -5.99
C PRO A 212 -0.19 -11.49 -5.60
N MET A 213 -1.12 -10.67 -6.12
CA MET A 213 -2.55 -10.86 -5.82
C MET A 213 -3.10 -12.14 -6.44
N ARG A 214 -2.70 -12.49 -7.67
CA ARG A 214 -3.09 -13.76 -8.30
C ARG A 214 -2.59 -14.96 -7.49
N LYS A 215 -1.36 -14.88 -6.96
CA LYS A 215 -0.82 -15.94 -6.09
C LYS A 215 -1.66 -16.11 -4.82
N ILE A 216 -1.99 -15.01 -4.14
CA ILE A 216 -2.84 -15.05 -2.94
C ILE A 216 -4.24 -15.58 -3.26
N ASN A 217 -4.87 -15.11 -4.35
CA ASN A 217 -6.15 -15.64 -4.83
C ASN A 217 -6.11 -17.17 -4.98
N LEU A 218 -5.09 -17.70 -5.66
CA LEU A 218 -4.96 -19.16 -5.86
C LEU A 218 -4.72 -19.92 -4.56
N GLU A 219 -3.98 -19.35 -3.62
CA GLU A 219 -3.74 -19.95 -2.31
C GLU A 219 -5.01 -20.00 -1.45
N GLU A 220 -5.78 -18.92 -1.41
CA GLU A 220 -7.05 -18.87 -0.69
C GLU A 220 -8.16 -19.68 -1.39
N GLN A 221 -8.17 -19.72 -2.73
CA GLN A 221 -9.11 -20.53 -3.52
C GLN A 221 -8.96 -22.04 -3.31
N ARG A 222 -7.81 -22.51 -2.80
CA ARG A 222 -7.64 -23.90 -2.35
C ARG A 222 -8.40 -24.21 -1.07
N LYS A 223 -8.69 -23.19 -0.24
CA LYS A 223 -9.45 -23.30 1.01
C LYS A 223 -10.93 -23.04 0.77
N ASP A 224 -11.23 -21.98 0.02
CA ASP A 224 -12.57 -21.60 -0.39
C ASP A 224 -12.55 -21.22 -1.87
N SER A 225 -13.07 -22.10 -2.73
CA SER A 225 -13.05 -21.90 -4.18
C SER A 225 -13.79 -20.66 -4.68
N THR A 226 -14.61 -20.02 -3.82
CA THR A 226 -15.32 -18.78 -4.14
C THR A 226 -14.53 -17.52 -3.77
N PHE A 227 -13.41 -17.67 -3.05
CA PHE A 227 -12.56 -16.55 -2.66
C PHE A 227 -12.10 -15.75 -3.89
N THR A 228 -12.17 -14.42 -3.78
CA THR A 228 -11.58 -13.49 -4.74
C THR A 228 -11.39 -12.13 -4.09
N PHE A 229 -10.33 -11.42 -4.43
CA PHE A 229 -10.26 -9.98 -4.17
C PHE A 229 -11.32 -9.19 -4.94
N CYS A 230 -11.66 -9.63 -6.15
CA CYS A 230 -12.24 -8.78 -7.18
C CYS A 230 -13.78 -8.86 -7.28
N ARG A 231 -14.47 -9.10 -6.16
CA ARG A 231 -15.94 -9.20 -6.04
C ARG A 231 -16.57 -10.14 -7.08
N VAL A 232 -17.88 -10.01 -7.30
CA VAL A 232 -18.64 -10.79 -8.29
C VAL A 232 -18.25 -10.49 -9.73
N ASP A 233 -17.65 -9.33 -10.01
CA ASP A 233 -17.30 -8.94 -11.38
C ASP A 233 -15.90 -9.41 -11.82
N ARG A 234 -15.10 -9.97 -10.90
CA ARG A 234 -13.72 -10.44 -11.10
C ARG A 234 -12.74 -9.33 -11.49
N ILE A 235 -13.15 -8.06 -11.41
CA ILE A 235 -12.43 -6.89 -11.88
C ILE A 235 -12.02 -5.97 -10.72
N HIS A 236 -12.97 -5.60 -9.86
CA HIS A 236 -12.78 -4.52 -8.89
C HIS A 236 -12.47 -5.06 -7.50
N PRO A 237 -11.24 -4.87 -6.96
CA PRO A 237 -10.93 -5.31 -5.61
C PRO A 237 -11.83 -4.66 -4.56
N ASP A 238 -12.32 -5.46 -3.61
CA ASP A 238 -12.93 -5.00 -2.35
C ASP A 238 -11.82 -4.42 -1.41
N ASN A 239 -12.18 -3.88 -0.25
CA ASN A 239 -11.26 -3.15 0.62
C ASN A 239 -10.07 -3.97 1.10
N ASP A 240 -10.24 -5.29 1.28
CA ASP A 240 -9.14 -6.20 1.60
C ASP A 240 -8.12 -6.26 0.44
N GLY A 241 -8.60 -6.37 -0.80
CA GLY A 241 -7.75 -6.35 -1.99
C GLY A 241 -7.08 -4.99 -2.21
N GLN A 242 -7.80 -3.90 -1.98
CA GLN A 242 -7.25 -2.54 -2.01
C GLN A 242 -6.17 -2.35 -0.93
N MET A 243 -6.32 -2.97 0.24
CA MET A 243 -5.32 -2.95 1.30
C MET A 243 -4.10 -3.81 0.96
N VAL A 244 -4.28 -4.94 0.28
CA VAL A 244 -3.16 -5.73 -0.26
C VAL A 244 -2.37 -4.93 -1.31
N MET A 245 -3.06 -4.19 -2.20
CA MET A 245 -2.39 -3.28 -3.14
C MET A 245 -1.58 -2.20 -2.42
N ALA A 246 -2.15 -1.58 -1.38
CA ALA A 246 -1.44 -0.61 -0.56
C ALA A 246 -0.19 -1.22 0.13
N TYR A 247 -0.32 -2.42 0.70
CA TYR A 247 0.79 -3.18 1.27
C TYR A 247 1.90 -3.44 0.24
N LEU A 248 1.56 -3.89 -0.98
CA LEU A 248 2.54 -4.17 -2.03
C LEU A 248 3.28 -2.90 -2.46
N PHE A 249 2.57 -1.77 -2.56
CA PHE A 249 3.17 -0.48 -2.88
C PHE A 249 4.13 -0.01 -1.77
N LEU A 250 3.69 -0.03 -0.51
CA LEU A 250 4.53 0.33 0.65
C LEU A 250 5.75 -0.59 0.77
N LYS A 251 5.60 -1.88 0.46
CA LYS A 251 6.70 -2.85 0.42
C LYS A 251 7.69 -2.55 -0.69
N ALA A 252 7.21 -2.19 -1.87
CA ALA A 252 8.06 -1.72 -2.96
C ALA A 252 8.81 -0.44 -2.56
N GLN A 253 8.22 0.40 -1.70
CA GLN A 253 8.88 1.57 -1.12
C GLN A 253 10.01 1.24 -0.12
N GLY A 254 10.23 -0.03 0.20
CA GLY A 254 11.23 -0.45 1.18
C GLY A 254 10.84 -0.10 2.62
N LEU A 255 9.54 0.10 2.88
CA LEU A 255 9.03 0.47 4.20
C LEU A 255 8.71 -0.74 5.10
N ALA A 256 8.87 -1.96 4.59
CA ALA A 256 8.72 -3.17 5.39
C ALA A 256 9.82 -3.24 6.47
N GLY A 257 9.43 -3.48 7.71
CA GLY A 257 10.30 -3.45 8.89
C GLY A 257 10.46 -2.07 9.52
N ASP A 258 9.84 -1.03 8.96
CA ASP A 258 9.74 0.28 9.62
C ASP A 258 8.67 0.21 10.71
N GLU A 259 9.10 -0.05 11.95
CA GLU A 259 8.25 -0.25 13.13
C GLU A 259 7.57 1.06 13.57
N VAL A 260 6.43 0.96 14.25
CA VAL A 260 5.78 2.09 14.93
C VAL A 260 6.70 2.58 16.03
N ALA A 261 7.13 1.64 16.88
CA ALA A 261 8.10 1.80 17.95
C ALA A 261 8.56 0.42 18.44
N ASP A 262 9.71 0.37 19.10
CA ASP A 262 10.15 -0.79 19.87
C ASP A 262 10.69 -0.31 21.21
N VAL A 263 10.19 -0.89 22.30
CA VAL A 263 10.56 -0.59 23.67
C VAL A 263 10.86 -1.88 24.41
N SER A 264 12.02 -1.94 25.04
CA SER A 264 12.38 -3.01 25.97
C SER A 264 12.84 -2.41 27.30
N ILE A 265 12.20 -2.84 28.39
CA ILE A 265 12.46 -2.35 29.76
C ILE A 265 12.82 -3.53 30.65
N ASP A 266 13.87 -3.35 31.44
CA ASP A 266 14.19 -4.21 32.58
C ASP A 266 13.48 -3.68 33.82
N ALA A 267 12.50 -4.43 34.33
CA ALA A 267 11.76 -4.03 35.52
C ALA A 267 12.59 -4.09 36.80
N GLU A 268 13.49 -5.07 36.95
CA GLU A 268 14.30 -5.25 38.16
C GLU A 268 15.23 -4.05 38.39
N TYR A 269 15.94 -3.64 37.34
CA TYR A 269 16.89 -2.54 37.40
C TYR A 269 16.28 -1.17 37.05
N SER A 270 14.97 -1.12 36.78
CA SER A 270 14.27 0.10 36.32
C SER A 270 15.01 0.78 35.16
N LYS A 271 15.41 -0.01 34.16
CA LYS A 271 16.30 0.42 33.07
C LYS A 271 15.64 0.22 31.72
N VAL A 272 15.76 1.20 30.83
CA VAL A 272 15.42 1.04 29.41
C VAL A 272 16.57 0.28 28.74
N ILE A 273 16.29 -0.92 28.23
CA ILE A 273 17.27 -1.76 27.51
C ILE A 273 17.41 -1.25 26.08
N SER A 274 16.28 -1.07 25.40
CA SER A 274 16.21 -0.51 24.04
C SER A 274 15.00 0.39 23.89
N GLN A 275 15.14 1.42 23.06
CA GLN A 275 14.03 2.24 22.58
C GLN A 275 14.32 2.66 21.14
N LYS A 276 13.35 2.48 20.24
CA LYS A 276 13.41 2.88 18.83
C LYS A 276 12.10 3.60 18.47
N ASN A 277 12.23 4.68 17.71
CA ASN A 277 11.12 5.54 17.29
C ASN A 277 10.20 6.04 18.43
N CYS A 278 10.75 6.16 19.63
CA CYS A 278 10.05 6.62 20.82
C CYS A 278 11.02 7.14 21.88
N LYS A 279 10.47 7.67 22.97
CA LYS A 279 11.18 8.07 24.16
C LYS A 279 10.45 7.58 25.40
N ILE A 280 11.17 6.86 26.26
CA ILE A 280 10.75 6.49 27.61
C ILE A 280 11.31 7.49 28.61
N SER A 281 10.48 7.90 29.57
CA SER A 281 10.90 8.78 30.67
C SER A 281 10.12 8.48 31.95
N LYS A 282 10.59 8.98 33.10
CA LYS A 282 9.95 8.77 34.41
C LYS A 282 9.67 7.29 34.72
N LEU A 283 10.54 6.39 34.27
CA LEU A 283 10.46 4.96 34.58
C LEU A 283 10.68 4.76 36.08
N LYS A 284 9.74 4.08 36.71
CA LYS A 284 9.78 3.72 38.12
C LYS A 284 9.17 2.35 38.36
N LYS A 285 9.70 1.65 39.36
CA LYS A 285 9.12 0.44 39.95
C LYS A 285 8.72 0.72 41.39
N GLU A 286 7.48 0.39 41.74
CA GLU A 286 6.93 0.50 43.10
C GLU A 286 6.41 -0.87 43.52
N GLY A 287 7.18 -1.59 44.35
CA GLY A 287 6.92 -3.00 44.61
C GLY A 287 7.03 -3.82 43.33
N ASN A 288 5.93 -4.43 42.91
CA ASN A 288 5.85 -5.17 41.65
C ASN A 288 5.26 -4.36 40.49
N ASP A 289 4.80 -3.13 40.75
CA ASP A 289 4.19 -2.29 39.73
C ASP A 289 5.26 -1.51 38.97
N VAL A 290 5.11 -1.41 37.65
CA VAL A 290 6.01 -0.63 36.78
C VAL A 290 5.20 0.49 36.13
N SER A 291 5.76 1.70 36.07
CA SER A 291 5.14 2.79 35.32
C SER A 291 6.18 3.71 34.70
N PHE A 292 5.82 4.32 33.58
CA PHE A 292 6.66 5.24 32.83
C PHE A 292 5.83 6.11 31.90
N ASN A 293 6.44 7.16 31.39
CA ASN A 293 5.92 7.95 30.29
C ASN A 293 6.50 7.42 28.97
N TYR A 294 5.63 7.23 27.99
CA TYR A 294 5.94 6.76 26.65
C TYR A 294 5.52 7.81 25.62
N LEU A 295 6.47 8.28 24.82
CA LEU A 295 6.22 9.15 23.68
C LEU A 295 6.69 8.45 22.41
N ALA A 296 5.77 7.95 21.60
CA ALA A 296 6.07 7.47 20.25
C ALA A 296 6.37 8.63 19.30
N TYR A 297 7.04 8.38 18.18
CA TYR A 297 7.21 9.34 17.09
C TYR A 297 6.36 9.00 15.85
N ALA A 298 5.62 7.91 15.91
CA ALA A 298 4.60 7.48 14.95
C ALA A 298 3.37 6.96 15.69
N LEU A 299 2.24 6.90 15.00
CA LEU A 299 1.02 6.23 15.46
C LEU A 299 0.93 4.82 14.85
N PRO A 300 0.24 3.87 15.50
CA PRO A 300 -0.12 2.61 14.86
C PRO A 300 -1.01 2.87 13.63
N TYR A 301 -0.92 2.00 12.64
CA TYR A 301 -1.78 2.01 11.48
C TYR A 301 -3.19 1.52 11.88
N PRO A 302 -4.23 2.35 11.76
CA PRO A 302 -5.60 1.97 12.09
C PRO A 302 -6.19 1.11 10.97
N LEU A 303 -6.94 0.08 11.33
CA LEU A 303 -7.54 -0.87 10.39
C LEU A 303 -9.05 -0.83 10.49
N ASP A 304 -9.70 -0.35 9.43
CA ASP A 304 -11.16 -0.32 9.35
C ASP A 304 -11.72 -1.75 9.25
N SER A 305 -12.69 -2.05 10.12
CA SER A 305 -13.40 -3.32 10.15
C SER A 305 -14.75 -3.25 9.43
N ILE A 306 -15.08 -2.13 8.80
CA ILE A 306 -16.31 -1.96 8.03
C ILE A 306 -16.01 -2.18 6.53
N PRO A 307 -16.79 -3.02 5.82
CA PRO A 307 -16.72 -3.14 4.37
C PRO A 307 -17.36 -1.92 3.71
N ARG A 308 -16.65 -0.78 3.76
CA ARG A 308 -17.15 0.50 3.25
C ARG A 308 -17.21 0.53 1.73
N GLN A 309 -18.03 1.46 1.21
CA GLN A 309 -17.79 2.11 -0.09
C GLN A 309 -17.55 1.18 -1.28
N GLY A 310 -18.62 0.84 -1.99
CA GLY A 310 -18.55 0.07 -3.24
C GLY A 310 -19.72 -0.87 -3.35
N TRP A 311 -20.39 -0.86 -4.50
CA TRP A 311 -21.47 -1.82 -4.74
C TRP A 311 -20.92 -3.25 -4.63
N GLY A 312 -21.54 -4.05 -3.76
CA GLY A 312 -21.16 -5.45 -3.53
C GLY A 312 -19.96 -5.68 -2.60
N ASN A 313 -19.49 -4.66 -1.87
CA ASN A 313 -18.43 -4.87 -0.85
C ASN A 313 -18.94 -5.67 0.34
N ILE A 314 -18.15 -6.65 0.74
CA ILE A 314 -18.42 -7.54 1.88
C ILE A 314 -17.20 -7.74 2.78
N LYS A 315 -16.00 -7.35 2.34
CA LYS A 315 -14.74 -7.43 3.09
C LYS A 315 -14.20 -6.04 3.44
N SER A 316 -13.67 -5.93 4.64
CA SER A 316 -13.09 -4.72 5.21
C SER A 316 -11.59 -4.61 4.94
N GLN A 317 -11.02 -3.44 5.20
CA GLN A 317 -9.57 -3.23 5.16
C GLN A 317 -8.82 -4.19 6.10
N ARG A 318 -9.40 -4.45 7.29
CA ARG A 318 -8.84 -5.34 8.32
C ARG A 318 -8.71 -6.79 7.84
N ASP A 319 -9.59 -7.26 6.97
CA ASP A 319 -9.57 -8.65 6.50
C ASP A 319 -8.29 -8.98 5.72
N ALA A 320 -7.61 -7.97 5.15
CA ALA A 320 -6.31 -8.13 4.53
C ALA A 320 -5.22 -8.64 5.48
N MET A 321 -5.37 -8.47 6.80
CA MET A 321 -4.37 -8.92 7.77
C MET A 321 -4.22 -10.46 7.80
N ALA A 322 -5.25 -11.19 7.36
CA ALA A 322 -5.18 -12.65 7.20
C ALA A 322 -4.45 -13.08 5.91
N LEU A 323 -4.27 -12.15 4.97
CA LEU A 323 -3.79 -12.43 3.60
C LEU A 323 -2.33 -12.03 3.40
N VAL A 324 -1.87 -11.01 4.13
CA VAL A 324 -0.50 -10.51 4.08
C VAL A 324 0.02 -10.23 5.49
N PRO A 325 1.34 -10.35 5.75
CA PRO A 325 1.92 -10.13 7.08
C PRO A 325 2.04 -8.64 7.43
N PHE A 326 1.01 -7.83 7.15
CA PHE A 326 1.05 -6.38 7.33
C PHE A 326 1.27 -5.99 8.79
N MET A 327 0.63 -6.67 9.75
CA MET A 327 0.87 -6.40 11.17
C MET A 327 2.35 -6.59 11.54
N LYS A 328 2.98 -7.65 11.03
CA LYS A 328 4.39 -7.96 11.27
C LYS A 328 5.34 -7.00 10.56
N GLU A 329 5.05 -6.63 9.32
CA GLU A 329 5.98 -5.87 8.49
C GLU A 329 5.80 -4.35 8.61
N PHE A 330 4.61 -3.86 8.95
CA PHE A 330 4.27 -2.43 8.88
C PHE A 330 3.63 -1.87 10.14
N ASN A 331 3.14 -2.71 11.06
CA ASN A 331 2.35 -2.25 12.20
C ASN A 331 2.80 -2.85 13.54
N GLN A 332 4.10 -2.85 13.78
CA GLN A 332 4.71 -3.28 15.05
C GLN A 332 4.95 -2.08 15.98
N GLU A 333 4.18 -1.98 17.05
CA GLU A 333 4.42 -1.13 18.21
C GLU A 333 4.87 -2.03 19.38
N ARG A 334 6.10 -2.52 19.29
CA ARG A 334 6.60 -3.58 20.17
C ARG A 334 6.85 -3.04 21.58
N PHE A 335 6.27 -3.75 22.56
CA PHE A 335 6.38 -3.41 23.98
C PHE A 335 6.80 -4.63 24.79
N GLN A 336 8.00 -4.58 25.37
CA GLN A 336 8.59 -5.66 26.14
C GLN A 336 9.01 -5.17 27.53
N VAL A 337 8.69 -5.96 28.55
CA VAL A 337 9.14 -5.75 29.93
C VAL A 337 9.65 -7.07 30.49
N THR A 338 10.95 -7.13 30.77
CA THR A 338 11.64 -8.30 31.31
C THR A 338 11.79 -8.20 32.84
N ASN A 339 12.12 -9.31 33.48
CA ASN A 339 12.41 -9.39 34.92
C ASN A 339 11.25 -8.90 35.82
N LEU A 340 10.01 -9.10 35.37
CA LEU A 340 8.82 -9.01 36.21
C LEU A 340 8.69 -10.28 37.06
N GLU A 341 8.16 -10.15 38.27
CA GLU A 341 7.80 -11.33 39.06
C GLU A 341 6.70 -12.12 38.32
N LYS A 342 6.76 -13.46 38.37
CA LYS A 342 5.77 -14.31 37.71
C LYS A 342 4.34 -13.96 38.15
N GLY A 343 3.46 -13.77 37.18
CA GLY A 343 2.06 -13.41 37.42
C GLY A 343 1.40 -12.71 36.23
N LEU A 344 0.16 -12.25 36.45
CA LEU A 344 -0.61 -11.40 35.55
C LEU A 344 -0.44 -9.93 35.93
N TYR A 345 -0.34 -9.08 34.92
CA TYR A 345 -0.19 -7.64 35.06
C TYR A 345 -1.27 -6.93 34.27
N ARG A 346 -1.98 -6.02 34.92
CA ARG A 346 -2.92 -5.12 34.27
C ARG A 346 -2.16 -4.00 33.58
N LEU A 347 -2.24 -3.97 32.26
CA LEU A 347 -1.76 -2.88 31.44
C LEU A 347 -2.81 -1.77 31.39
N THR A 348 -2.43 -0.57 31.83
CA THR A 348 -3.18 0.65 31.58
C THR A 348 -2.35 1.68 30.86
N ILE A 349 -3.00 2.45 29.99
CA ILE A 349 -2.39 3.60 29.29
C ILE A 349 -3.31 4.80 29.52
N ASP A 350 -2.77 5.88 30.08
CA ASP A 350 -3.53 7.05 30.51
C ASP A 350 -4.68 6.72 31.48
N GLY A 351 -4.48 5.69 32.30
CA GLY A 351 -5.49 5.19 33.25
C GLY A 351 -6.58 4.33 32.62
N GLN A 352 -6.61 4.19 31.29
CA GLN A 352 -7.53 3.30 30.59
C GLN A 352 -7.02 1.86 30.64
N PHE A 353 -7.89 0.92 31.00
CA PHE A 353 -7.61 -0.51 30.91
C PHE A 353 -7.40 -0.96 29.45
N ILE A 354 -6.30 -1.66 29.20
CA ILE A 354 -5.99 -2.23 27.89
C ILE A 354 -6.16 -3.75 27.91
N ASP A 355 -5.44 -4.44 28.79
CA ASP A 355 -5.45 -5.90 28.89
C ASP A 355 -4.83 -6.38 30.22
N ASP A 356 -5.09 -7.63 30.59
CA ASP A 356 -4.41 -8.35 31.67
C ASP A 356 -3.43 -9.37 31.07
N ILE A 357 -2.14 -9.09 31.15
CA ILE A 357 -1.09 -9.76 30.37
C ILE A 357 -0.15 -10.52 31.30
N SER A 358 0.24 -11.73 30.93
CA SER A 358 1.22 -12.48 31.71
C SER A 358 2.62 -11.88 31.61
N SER A 359 3.38 -11.95 32.71
CA SER A 359 4.83 -11.67 32.73
C SER A 359 5.59 -12.34 31.58
N GLY A 360 5.26 -13.58 31.21
CA GLY A 360 5.91 -14.27 30.08
C GLY A 360 5.58 -13.66 28.71
N GLN A 361 4.34 -13.20 28.50
CA GLN A 361 4.00 -12.45 27.27
C GLN A 361 4.73 -11.11 27.21
N LEU A 362 4.80 -10.39 28.34
CA LEU A 362 5.55 -9.13 28.43
C LEU A 362 7.06 -9.33 28.22
N GLU A 363 7.61 -10.44 28.73
CA GLU A 363 9.01 -10.82 28.53
C GLU A 363 9.31 -11.16 27.06
N ASN A 364 8.39 -11.83 26.36
CA ASN A 364 8.51 -12.08 24.91
C ASN A 364 8.30 -10.80 24.07
N GLY A 365 7.51 -9.86 24.60
CA GLY A 365 7.07 -8.65 23.94
C GLY A 365 5.71 -8.83 23.26
N ILE A 366 4.84 -7.84 23.47
CA ILE A 366 3.53 -7.73 22.80
C ILE A 366 3.59 -6.63 21.74
N ASN A 367 2.58 -6.58 20.87
CA ASN A 367 2.41 -5.50 19.90
C ASN A 367 1.24 -4.61 20.33
N LEU A 368 1.51 -3.38 20.77
CA LEU A 368 0.47 -2.43 21.20
C LEU A 368 -0.49 -2.05 20.05
N ALA A 369 -0.07 -2.18 18.80
CA ALA A 369 -0.92 -1.93 17.64
C ALA A 369 -2.03 -2.98 17.47
N ASP A 370 -1.96 -4.12 18.16
CA ASP A 370 -3.03 -5.13 18.19
C ASP A 370 -4.18 -4.75 19.15
N TYR A 371 -4.05 -3.66 19.90
CA TYR A 371 -5.02 -3.20 20.89
C TYR A 371 -5.72 -1.91 20.42
N PRO A 372 -6.91 -2.02 19.79
CA PRO A 372 -7.62 -0.85 19.26
C PRO A 372 -8.04 0.15 20.34
N THR A 373 -8.10 -0.29 21.60
CA THR A 373 -8.51 0.53 22.74
C THR A 373 -7.41 1.47 23.24
N THR A 374 -6.15 1.31 22.83
CA THR A 374 -5.08 2.21 23.30
C THR A 374 -5.34 3.65 22.85
N PRO A 375 -5.01 4.67 23.68
CA PRO A 375 -5.23 6.07 23.32
C PRO A 375 -4.61 6.48 21.98
N GLN A 376 -3.39 5.99 21.67
CA GLN A 376 -2.73 6.25 20.39
C GLN A 376 -3.41 5.56 19.20
N TYR A 377 -4.00 4.37 19.38
CA TYR A 377 -4.79 3.73 18.33
C TYR A 377 -6.11 4.48 18.11
N GLN A 378 -6.76 4.95 19.17
CA GLN A 378 -7.95 5.80 19.06
C GLN A 378 -7.65 7.14 18.37
N GLN A 379 -6.46 7.70 18.59
CA GLN A 379 -5.97 8.86 17.84
C GLN A 379 -5.80 8.52 16.35
N ALA A 380 -5.22 7.37 16.03
CA ALA A 380 -5.09 6.89 14.65
C ALA A 380 -6.45 6.66 13.97
N MET A 381 -7.43 6.10 14.68
CA MET A 381 -8.80 5.90 14.16
C MET A 381 -9.47 7.23 13.77
N LYS A 382 -9.25 8.31 14.53
CA LYS A 382 -9.76 9.64 14.15
C LYS A 382 -9.17 10.10 12.81
N ILE A 383 -7.88 9.85 12.58
CA ILE A 383 -7.20 10.16 11.32
C ILE A 383 -7.77 9.31 10.18
N MET A 384 -8.02 8.03 10.41
CA MET A 384 -8.64 7.13 9.43
C MET A 384 -10.00 7.66 8.98
N TYR A 385 -10.90 8.01 9.92
CA TYR A 385 -12.23 8.52 9.58
C TYR A 385 -12.18 9.87 8.87
N LEU A 386 -11.26 10.76 9.25
CA LEU A 386 -11.04 12.00 8.51
C LEU A 386 -10.54 11.71 7.08
N ASN A 387 -9.59 10.78 6.92
CA ASN A 387 -9.07 10.43 5.59
C ASN A 387 -10.13 9.74 4.71
N GLU A 388 -11.04 8.97 5.30
CA GLU A 388 -12.21 8.42 4.63
C GLU A 388 -13.17 9.53 4.15
N GLU A 389 -13.51 10.49 5.01
CA GLU A 389 -14.35 11.64 4.60
C GLU A 389 -13.68 12.44 3.48
N ARG A 390 -12.36 12.64 3.54
CA ARG A 390 -11.59 13.28 2.47
C ARG A 390 -11.68 12.48 1.16
N PHE A 391 -11.55 11.15 1.22
CA PHE A 391 -11.68 10.29 0.05
C PHE A 391 -13.07 10.42 -0.60
N GLU A 392 -14.13 10.46 0.22
CA GLU A 392 -15.50 10.64 -0.26
C GLU A 392 -15.70 11.95 -1.00
N VAL A 393 -15.17 13.04 -0.46
CA VAL A 393 -15.24 14.35 -1.12
C VAL A 393 -14.43 14.33 -2.41
N GLU A 394 -13.24 13.72 -2.43
CA GLU A 394 -12.41 13.60 -3.63
C GLU A 394 -13.11 12.79 -4.73
N LYS A 395 -13.81 11.71 -4.35
CA LYS A 395 -14.59 10.88 -5.27
C LYS A 395 -15.68 11.68 -5.99
N ARG A 396 -16.34 12.65 -5.34
CA ARG A 396 -17.31 13.55 -6.01
C ARG A 396 -16.71 14.29 -7.19
N PHE A 397 -15.45 14.73 -7.08
CA PHE A 397 -14.73 15.33 -8.22
C PHE A 397 -14.42 14.31 -9.32
N ARG A 398 -14.15 13.06 -8.95
CA ARG A 398 -13.92 12.01 -9.93
C ARG A 398 -15.21 11.64 -10.68
N GLU A 399 -16.36 11.65 -10.02
CA GLU A 399 -17.69 11.47 -10.66
C GLU A 399 -18.02 12.61 -11.63
N TYR A 400 -17.69 13.85 -11.26
CA TYR A 400 -17.78 15.00 -12.17
C TYR A 400 -16.91 14.79 -13.41
N LEU A 401 -15.62 14.48 -13.24
CA LEU A 401 -14.72 14.26 -14.37
C LEU A 401 -15.08 13.03 -15.20
N TRP A 402 -15.62 11.98 -14.59
CA TRP A 402 -16.13 10.83 -15.33
C TRP A 402 -17.26 11.24 -16.27
N THR A 403 -18.18 12.11 -15.82
CA THR A 403 -19.25 12.63 -16.66
C THR A 403 -18.70 13.49 -17.80
N GLU A 404 -17.76 14.38 -17.49
CA GLU A 404 -17.07 15.25 -18.46
C GLU A 404 -16.39 14.45 -19.57
N TYR A 405 -15.56 13.48 -19.20
CA TYR A 405 -14.75 12.73 -20.16
C TYR A 405 -15.52 11.61 -20.86
N SER A 406 -16.49 10.96 -20.21
CA SER A 406 -17.22 9.81 -20.79
C SER A 406 -18.42 10.21 -21.64
N PHE A 407 -19.00 11.40 -21.39
CA PHE A 407 -20.20 11.87 -22.08
C PHE A 407 -19.99 13.19 -22.80
N LEU A 408 -19.56 14.25 -22.10
CA LEU A 408 -19.59 15.59 -22.68
C LEU A 408 -18.48 15.84 -23.70
N LYS A 409 -17.31 15.23 -23.52
CA LYS A 409 -16.19 15.35 -24.46
C LYS A 409 -16.55 14.98 -25.90
N LYS A 410 -17.21 13.84 -26.10
CA LYS A 410 -17.61 13.38 -27.46
C LYS A 410 -18.70 14.25 -28.09
N GLU A 411 -19.43 15.00 -27.28
CA GLU A 411 -20.47 15.94 -27.71
C GLU A 411 -19.90 17.35 -27.94
N GLY A 412 -18.60 17.57 -27.73
CA GLY A 412 -17.98 18.89 -27.86
C GLY A 412 -18.27 19.84 -26.69
N LEU A 413 -18.77 19.31 -25.56
CA LEU A 413 -19.24 20.07 -24.40
C LEU A 413 -18.33 19.92 -23.17
N LEU A 414 -17.08 19.49 -23.36
CA LEU A 414 -16.12 19.30 -22.27
C LEU A 414 -15.94 20.59 -21.47
N PHE A 415 -16.20 20.54 -20.17
CA PHE A 415 -16.14 21.66 -19.22
C PHE A 415 -17.03 22.85 -19.60
N SER A 416 -18.09 22.62 -20.37
CA SER A 416 -19.04 23.69 -20.72
C SER A 416 -19.86 24.15 -19.52
N ASP A 417 -20.07 23.27 -18.53
CA ASP A 417 -20.68 23.60 -17.22
C ASP A 417 -21.97 24.46 -17.34
N ASN A 418 -22.82 24.17 -18.34
CA ASN A 418 -23.96 25.00 -18.70
C ASN A 418 -25.26 24.19 -18.96
N GLN A 419 -26.34 24.88 -19.32
CA GLN A 419 -27.63 24.24 -19.58
C GLN A 419 -27.60 23.28 -20.79
N GLU A 420 -26.79 23.57 -21.81
CA GLU A 420 -26.61 22.71 -22.97
C GLU A 420 -26.00 21.35 -22.58
N ALA A 421 -24.99 21.35 -21.71
CA ALA A 421 -24.43 20.12 -21.14
C ALA A 421 -25.49 19.32 -20.35
N ILE A 422 -26.33 20.00 -19.55
CA ILE A 422 -27.41 19.35 -18.81
C ILE A 422 -28.43 18.71 -19.75
N ASP A 423 -28.88 19.44 -20.77
CA ASP A 423 -29.87 18.94 -21.72
C ASP A 423 -29.32 17.75 -22.51
N LYS A 424 -28.05 17.81 -22.89
CA LYS A 424 -27.37 16.68 -23.52
C LYS A 424 -27.30 15.45 -22.62
N LEU A 425 -26.93 15.62 -21.34
CA LEU A 425 -26.86 14.49 -20.39
C LEU A 425 -28.24 13.85 -20.16
N ARG A 426 -29.32 14.64 -20.18
CA ARG A 426 -30.70 14.13 -20.06
C ARG A 426 -31.08 13.15 -21.16
N GLU A 427 -30.49 13.25 -22.35
CA GLU A 427 -30.70 12.28 -23.44
C GLU A 427 -30.10 10.89 -23.11
N TYR A 428 -29.05 10.85 -22.28
CA TYR A 428 -28.36 9.61 -21.87
C TYR A 428 -28.94 9.00 -20.59
N LEU A 429 -29.49 9.78 -19.66
CA LEU A 429 -30.00 9.31 -18.37
C LEU A 429 -30.94 8.09 -18.45
N PRO A 430 -31.89 8.00 -19.41
CA PRO A 430 -32.76 6.84 -19.54
C PRO A 430 -32.03 5.56 -19.99
N LYS A 431 -30.88 5.70 -20.65
CA LYS A 431 -30.12 4.62 -21.29
C LYS A 431 -28.93 4.13 -20.48
N ASP A 432 -28.42 4.98 -19.58
CA ASP A 432 -27.21 4.69 -18.80
C ASP A 432 -27.49 4.72 -17.30
N GLY A 433 -27.40 3.55 -16.66
CA GLY A 433 -27.64 3.40 -15.23
C GLY A 433 -26.53 4.00 -14.35
N PHE A 434 -25.28 4.00 -14.82
CA PHE A 434 -24.16 4.58 -14.10
C PHE A 434 -24.26 6.11 -14.09
N LEU A 435 -24.56 6.71 -15.25
CA LEU A 435 -24.80 8.14 -15.34
C LEU A 435 -25.97 8.54 -14.46
N ARG A 436 -27.06 7.77 -14.46
CA ARG A 436 -28.21 8.06 -13.59
C ARG A 436 -27.86 8.02 -12.10
N ALA A 437 -27.04 7.07 -11.68
CA ALA A 437 -26.60 6.94 -10.30
C ALA A 437 -25.62 8.07 -9.88
N GLY A 438 -24.80 8.56 -10.82
CA GLY A 438 -23.79 9.61 -10.58
C GLY A 438 -24.21 11.03 -10.96
N TYR A 439 -25.36 11.22 -11.62
CA TYR A 439 -25.76 12.49 -12.25
C TYR A 439 -25.81 13.66 -11.27
N GLU A 440 -26.24 13.41 -10.04
CA GLU A 440 -26.30 14.44 -9.00
C GLU A 440 -24.92 15.07 -8.75
N TRP A 441 -23.84 14.30 -8.87
CA TRP A 441 -22.49 14.83 -8.68
C TRP A 441 -22.12 15.82 -9.77
N PHE A 442 -22.44 15.53 -11.03
CA PHE A 442 -22.26 16.50 -12.11
C PHE A 442 -23.13 17.74 -11.88
N ALA A 443 -24.43 17.56 -11.60
CA ALA A 443 -25.37 18.67 -11.43
C ALA A 443 -24.97 19.64 -10.30
N LYS A 444 -24.29 19.14 -9.26
CA LYS A 444 -23.69 19.98 -8.21
C LYS A 444 -22.34 20.55 -8.64
N ALA A 445 -21.47 19.71 -9.19
CA ALA A 445 -20.10 20.06 -9.46
C ALA A 445 -19.92 20.96 -10.69
N MET A 446 -20.90 21.09 -11.58
CA MET A 446 -20.85 22.05 -12.70
C MET A 446 -20.69 23.50 -12.22
N TYR A 447 -21.09 23.80 -10.98
CA TYR A 447 -20.90 25.12 -10.37
C TYR A 447 -19.50 25.22 -9.73
N PRO A 448 -18.62 26.13 -10.21
CA PRO A 448 -17.27 26.24 -9.68
C PRO A 448 -17.22 26.59 -8.18
N GLU A 449 -18.20 27.31 -7.66
CA GLU A 449 -18.31 27.66 -6.24
C GLU A 449 -18.48 26.40 -5.37
N VAL A 450 -19.23 25.41 -5.85
CA VAL A 450 -19.39 24.12 -5.16
C VAL A 450 -18.06 23.37 -5.12
N ARG A 451 -17.35 23.34 -6.25
CA ARG A 451 -16.00 22.73 -6.35
C ARG A 451 -15.01 23.44 -5.44
N GLU A 452 -15.08 24.76 -5.31
CA GLU A 452 -14.24 25.54 -4.40
C GLU A 452 -14.49 25.16 -2.93
N VAL A 453 -15.76 25.07 -2.52
CA VAL A 453 -16.13 24.66 -1.15
C VAL A 453 -15.66 23.25 -0.83
N TRP A 454 -15.86 22.30 -1.75
CA TRP A 454 -15.38 20.92 -1.56
C TRP A 454 -13.85 20.85 -1.48
N THR A 455 -13.14 21.67 -2.26
CA THR A 455 -11.67 21.76 -2.19
C THR A 455 -11.21 22.25 -0.83
N LYS A 456 -11.75 23.38 -0.36
CA LYS A 456 -11.44 23.93 0.98
C LYS A 456 -11.78 22.96 2.11
N TYR A 457 -12.85 22.17 1.94
CA TYR A 457 -13.22 21.16 2.91
C TYR A 457 -12.20 20.02 2.97
N MET A 458 -11.77 19.49 1.82
CA MET A 458 -10.67 18.50 1.79
C MET A 458 -9.38 19.05 2.41
N ASP A 459 -9.01 20.29 2.09
CA ASP A 459 -7.82 20.93 2.67
C ASP A 459 -7.95 21.05 4.20
N THR A 460 -9.12 21.46 4.71
CA THR A 460 -9.41 21.54 6.15
C THR A 460 -9.29 20.18 6.83
N ILE A 461 -9.78 19.12 6.18
CA ILE A 461 -9.65 17.75 6.69
C ILE A 461 -8.18 17.34 6.76
N VAL A 462 -7.40 17.56 5.70
CA VAL A 462 -5.97 17.21 5.64
C VAL A 462 -5.17 18.00 6.69
N ASP A 463 -5.43 19.30 6.83
CA ASP A 463 -4.81 20.14 7.86
C ASP A 463 -5.15 19.64 9.26
N THR A 464 -6.41 19.24 9.49
CA THR A 464 -6.84 18.66 10.76
C THR A 464 -6.11 17.36 11.04
N ILE A 465 -5.99 16.46 10.06
CA ILE A 465 -5.20 15.22 10.18
C ILE A 465 -3.76 15.53 10.59
N TYR A 466 -3.05 16.41 9.87
CA TYR A 466 -1.66 16.73 10.18
C TYR A 466 -1.48 17.53 11.47
N LYS A 467 -2.53 18.18 11.97
CA LYS A 467 -2.55 18.78 13.31
C LYS A 467 -2.68 17.71 14.40
N ILE A 468 -3.58 16.74 14.23
CA ILE A 468 -3.88 15.73 15.26
C ILE A 468 -3.05 14.45 15.15
N ASN A 469 -2.19 14.29 14.14
CA ASN A 469 -1.38 13.08 13.97
C ASN A 469 -0.05 13.05 14.74
N LYS A 470 0.22 14.08 15.57
CA LYS A 470 1.41 14.08 16.44
C LYS A 470 1.12 13.19 17.65
N PRO A 471 1.90 12.11 17.89
CA PRO A 471 1.72 11.31 19.09
C PRO A 471 1.87 12.16 20.35
N ALA A 472 1.06 11.87 21.36
CA ALA A 472 1.17 12.48 22.68
C ALA A 472 2.06 11.62 23.60
N THR A 473 2.48 12.20 24.72
CA THR A 473 3.09 11.40 25.79
C THR A 473 1.99 10.70 26.56
N HIS A 474 2.06 9.37 26.64
CA HIS A 474 1.14 8.53 27.37
C HIS A 474 1.77 8.01 28.66
N LYS A 475 0.99 7.91 29.73
CA LYS A 475 1.41 7.28 30.98
C LYS A 475 1.05 5.80 30.95
N VAL A 476 2.06 4.95 30.87
CA VAL A 476 1.90 3.49 30.88
C VAL A 476 2.08 2.96 32.30
N GLN A 477 1.22 2.03 32.71
CA GLN A 477 1.32 1.33 33.99
C GLN A 477 1.07 -0.17 33.81
N LEU A 478 1.90 -0.97 34.45
CA LEU A 478 1.72 -2.39 34.64
C LEU A 478 1.53 -2.63 36.14
N LYS A 479 0.33 -3.01 36.53
CA LYS A 479 -0.01 -3.31 37.93
C LYS A 479 -0.12 -4.81 38.13
N LYS A 480 0.66 -5.39 39.05
CA LYS A 480 0.56 -6.82 39.32
C LYS A 480 -0.82 -7.14 39.93
N LEU A 481 -1.48 -8.15 39.40
CA LEU A 481 -2.72 -8.67 39.98
C LEU A 481 -2.38 -9.68 41.07
N ASN A 482 -2.96 -9.49 42.26
CA ASN A 482 -2.89 -10.49 43.31
C ASN A 482 -3.68 -11.72 42.87
N LYS A 483 -3.19 -12.92 43.19
CA LYS A 483 -3.99 -14.15 43.02
C LYS A 483 -5.31 -13.96 43.78
N MET A 484 -6.43 -14.07 43.07
CA MET A 484 -7.74 -14.25 43.71
C MET A 484 -7.76 -15.58 44.46
#